data_AF-A0A067S6M3-F1
#
_entry.id   AF-A0A067S6M3-F1
#
_cell.length_a   1.000
_cell.length_b   1.000
_cell.length_c   1.000
_cell.angle_alpha   90.00
_cell.angle_beta   90.00
_cell.angle_gamma   90.00
#
_symmetry.space_group_name_H-M   'P 1'
#
loop_
_entity.id
_entity.type
_entity.pdbx_description
1 polymer ?
#
loop_
_entity_poly.entity_id
_entity_poly.type
_entity_poly.pdbx_seq_one_letter_code
_entity_poly.pdbx_strand_id
1 'polypeptide(L)'
;MSLHSPQSSYSSPFSLPQWFSGISPRKSLLAEPPAGPGSASLPGLQFTIHPSYIIKSPLQRNPSLVFYNQATRLKLDRIDAEEYKAKAFITLAEMHIAKGAAEKNKGLKSLQEIRLLQQTVRQGADFTSLGPQAAVDLACATRDNLIAEERLIEVHITECEDTLQQLRDILSEAKARVQESRSQVGNVLTVLQRHNVNFALPPNLLQDYSNTDELSLFLTTHSRQNRSNPDGSTSDEDEMQSMTDDDNGGDVPDM
;
A
#
# COMPACT_ATOMS: atom_id res chain seq x y z
N MET A 1 14.81 15.78 -56.40
CA MET A 1 14.46 16.46 -55.14
C MET A 1 14.10 15.39 -54.13
N SER A 2 15.03 15.07 -53.22
CA SER A 2 14.90 13.94 -52.30
C SER A 2 14.16 14.36 -51.04
N LEU A 3 12.92 13.90 -50.89
CA LEU A 3 12.08 14.11 -49.72
C LEU A 3 12.67 13.33 -48.53
N HIS A 4 13.42 14.02 -47.68
CA HIS A 4 13.81 13.49 -46.36
C HIS A 4 12.59 13.56 -45.45
N SER A 5 12.00 12.40 -45.16
CA SER A 5 10.95 12.30 -44.15
C SER A 5 11.60 12.44 -42.76
N PRO A 6 11.10 13.31 -41.88
CA PRO A 6 11.61 13.42 -40.53
C PRO A 6 11.22 12.14 -39.76
N GLN A 7 12.23 11.35 -39.37
CA GLN A 7 12.04 10.28 -38.39
C GLN A 7 11.71 10.94 -37.05
N SER A 8 10.42 11.04 -36.76
CA SER A 8 9.94 11.47 -35.46
C SER A 8 10.21 10.32 -34.48
N SER A 9 11.22 10.51 -33.64
CA SER A 9 11.55 9.60 -32.55
C SER A 9 10.45 9.66 -31.50
N TYR A 10 9.35 8.92 -31.72
CA TYR A 10 8.35 8.67 -30.70
C TYR A 10 9.00 7.85 -29.59
N SER A 11 9.58 8.56 -28.62
CA SER A 11 9.96 8.01 -27.33
C SER A 11 8.65 7.65 -26.63
N SER A 12 8.34 6.36 -26.60
CA SER A 12 7.19 5.85 -25.88
C SER A 12 7.29 6.29 -24.41
N PRO A 13 6.32 7.04 -23.86
CA PRO A 13 6.30 7.39 -22.43
C PRO A 13 5.99 6.16 -21.55
N PHE A 14 5.75 4.98 -22.14
CA PHE A 14 5.49 3.72 -21.45
C PHE A 14 6.77 2.98 -21.05
N SER A 15 7.70 3.66 -20.40
CA SER A 15 8.66 2.96 -19.56
C SER A 15 8.02 2.82 -18.18
N LEU A 16 7.31 1.71 -17.96
CA LEU A 16 7.00 1.24 -16.61
C LEU A 16 8.27 1.39 -15.78
N PRO A 17 8.20 1.99 -14.58
CA PRO A 17 9.38 2.14 -13.77
C PRO A 17 10.05 0.79 -13.57
N GLN A 18 11.27 0.66 -14.08
CA GLN A 18 12.04 -0.58 -14.21
C GLN A 18 12.45 -1.19 -12.85
N TRP A 19 11.89 -0.70 -11.75
CA TRP A 19 12.26 -1.03 -10.37
C TRP A 19 11.95 -2.49 -10.00
N PHE A 20 11.02 -3.16 -10.71
CA PHE A 20 10.63 -4.54 -10.40
C PHE A 20 11.22 -5.62 -11.32
N SER A 21 11.80 -5.26 -12.47
CA SER A 21 12.20 -6.25 -13.49
C SER A 21 13.59 -6.88 -13.27
N GLY A 22 14.24 -6.61 -12.13
CA GLY A 22 15.68 -6.88 -11.95
C GLY A 22 16.07 -7.69 -10.71
N ILE A 23 15.13 -8.29 -9.97
CA ILE A 23 15.51 -9.21 -8.89
C ILE A 23 15.80 -10.59 -9.51
N SER A 24 16.91 -10.69 -10.25
CA SER A 24 17.54 -11.99 -10.45
C SER A 24 17.75 -12.59 -9.06
N PRO A 25 17.38 -13.87 -8.82
CA PRO A 25 17.66 -14.51 -7.56
C PRO A 25 19.17 -14.44 -7.36
N ARG A 26 19.63 -13.53 -6.48
CA ARG A 26 21.03 -13.44 -6.09
C ARG A 26 21.39 -14.84 -5.62
N LYS A 27 22.25 -15.53 -6.37
CA LYS A 27 22.94 -16.72 -5.87
C LYS A 27 23.47 -16.34 -4.51
N SER A 28 22.95 -16.99 -3.47
CA SER A 28 23.36 -16.76 -2.09
C SER A 28 24.86 -16.99 -2.01
N LEU A 29 25.65 -15.91 -2.07
CA LEU A 29 27.09 -15.90 -1.79
C LEU A 29 27.36 -15.83 -0.28
N LEU A 30 26.33 -16.01 0.55
CA LEU A 30 26.52 -16.30 1.96
C LEU A 30 27.15 -17.68 2.04
N ALA A 31 28.44 -17.71 2.37
CA ALA A 31 29.13 -18.89 2.86
C ALA A 31 28.22 -19.58 3.90
N GLU A 32 28.13 -20.91 3.83
CA GLU A 32 27.43 -21.67 4.87
C GLU A 32 27.94 -21.17 6.23
N PRO A 33 27.03 -20.80 7.16
CA PRO A 33 27.46 -20.40 8.47
C PRO A 33 28.30 -21.56 9.04
N PRO A 34 29.52 -21.30 9.55
CA PRO A 34 30.35 -22.35 10.13
C PRO A 34 29.49 -23.08 11.16
N ALA A 35 29.52 -24.41 11.14
CA ALA A 35 28.77 -25.25 12.08
C ALA A 35 29.18 -24.87 13.50
N GLY A 36 28.49 -23.90 14.06
CA GLY A 36 28.81 -23.34 15.36
C GLY A 36 28.52 -24.39 16.44
N PRO A 37 29.17 -24.30 17.60
CA PRO A 37 29.00 -25.22 18.74
C PRO A 37 27.59 -25.19 19.39
N GLY A 38 26.54 -24.80 18.66
CA GLY A 38 25.15 -24.72 19.12
C GLY A 38 24.11 -25.30 18.15
N SER A 39 24.51 -25.93 17.05
CA SER A 39 23.56 -26.56 16.11
C SER A 39 23.02 -27.92 16.57
N ALA A 40 23.37 -28.37 17.78
CA ALA A 40 22.76 -29.54 18.38
C ALA A 40 21.27 -29.24 18.62
N SER A 41 20.40 -29.87 17.83
CA SER A 41 18.95 -29.80 18.04
C SER A 41 18.65 -30.17 19.48
N LEU A 42 18.14 -29.22 20.26
CA LEU A 42 17.70 -29.50 21.63
C LEU A 42 16.52 -30.49 21.54
N PRO A 43 16.63 -31.71 22.10
CA PRO A 43 15.58 -32.70 21.98
C PRO A 43 14.28 -32.18 22.60
N GLY A 44 13.22 -32.16 21.80
CA GLY A 44 11.88 -31.71 22.21
C GLY A 44 11.54 -30.24 21.89
N LEU A 45 12.47 -29.44 21.36
CA LEU A 45 12.19 -28.08 20.91
C LEU A 45 12.07 -28.03 19.39
N GLN A 46 10.88 -27.67 18.90
CA GLN A 46 10.63 -27.42 17.47
C GLN A 46 10.18 -25.97 17.30
N PHE A 47 10.85 -25.25 16.40
CA PHE A 47 10.50 -23.88 16.04
C PHE A 47 10.02 -23.87 14.59
N THR A 48 8.87 -23.25 14.34
CA THR A 48 8.39 -22.96 12.99
C THR A 48 8.66 -21.49 12.71
N ILE A 49 9.65 -21.21 11.86
CA ILE A 49 10.00 -19.84 11.45
C ILE A 49 9.66 -19.72 9.97
N HIS A 50 8.89 -18.70 9.61
CA HIS A 50 8.54 -18.44 8.23
C HIS A 50 9.47 -17.37 7.67
N PRO A 51 10.22 -17.65 6.58
CA PRO A 51 11.06 -16.63 5.98
C PRO A 51 10.21 -15.52 5.36
N SER A 52 10.78 -14.32 5.27
CA SER A 52 10.08 -13.09 4.88
C SER A 52 9.35 -13.13 3.53
N TYR A 53 9.80 -13.97 2.59
CA TYR A 53 9.15 -14.17 1.29
C TYR A 53 7.97 -15.17 1.33
N ILE A 54 7.86 -15.95 2.40
CA ILE A 54 6.74 -16.89 2.68
C ILE A 54 5.68 -16.23 3.57
N ILE A 55 6.05 -15.21 4.36
CA ILE A 55 5.09 -14.36 5.09
C ILE A 55 4.28 -13.56 4.05
N LYS A 56 3.24 -14.20 3.50
CA LYS A 56 2.34 -13.62 2.52
C LYS A 56 1.04 -13.27 3.21
N SER A 57 0.72 -11.98 3.19
CA SER A 57 -0.58 -11.40 3.57
C SER A 57 -0.87 -11.30 5.08
N PRO A 58 -1.48 -10.19 5.55
CA PRO A 58 -1.91 -9.98 6.94
C PRO A 58 -3.00 -10.95 7.45
N LEU A 59 -3.55 -11.80 6.59
CA LEU A 59 -4.77 -12.58 6.88
C LEU A 59 -4.55 -13.77 7.84
N GLN A 60 -3.32 -14.08 8.26
CA GLN A 60 -3.03 -15.23 9.12
C GLN A 60 -3.30 -15.00 10.62
N ARG A 61 -3.85 -13.85 11.00
CA ARG A 61 -3.89 -13.40 12.39
C ARG A 61 -5.12 -13.90 13.16
N ASN A 62 -5.20 -15.22 13.41
CA ASN A 62 -5.77 -15.78 14.65
C ASN A 62 -5.67 -17.32 14.67
N PRO A 63 -4.65 -17.89 15.33
CA PRO A 63 -4.54 -19.34 15.52
C PRO A 63 -5.45 -19.88 16.63
N SER A 64 -6.17 -19.04 17.38
CA SER A 64 -6.96 -19.45 18.55
C SER A 64 -8.42 -19.83 18.26
N LEU A 65 -8.89 -19.72 17.01
CA LEU A 65 -10.29 -19.99 16.66
C LEU A 65 -10.43 -21.09 15.59
N VAL A 66 -10.63 -22.32 16.08
CA VAL A 66 -11.36 -23.44 15.43
C VAL A 66 -10.75 -23.99 14.12
N PHE A 67 -9.96 -25.06 14.28
CA PHE A 67 -9.14 -25.77 13.29
C PHE A 67 -9.83 -26.32 12.03
N TYR A 68 -11.17 -26.35 11.95
CA TYR A 68 -11.86 -26.92 10.77
C TYR A 68 -12.37 -25.87 9.76
N ASN A 69 -12.51 -24.60 10.16
CA ASN A 69 -12.96 -23.53 9.25
C ASN A 69 -11.80 -22.70 8.66
N GLN A 70 -10.58 -22.87 9.17
CA GLN A 70 -9.44 -22.05 8.79
C GLN A 70 -8.96 -22.34 7.35
N ALA A 71 -8.91 -23.61 6.94
CA ALA A 71 -8.50 -23.96 5.58
C ALA A 71 -9.47 -23.44 4.51
N THR A 72 -10.78 -23.46 4.81
CA THR A 72 -11.81 -22.92 3.92
C THR A 72 -11.75 -21.39 3.86
N ARG A 73 -11.52 -20.72 4.99
CA ARG A 73 -11.32 -19.25 5.05
C ARG A 73 -10.09 -18.81 4.26
N LEU A 74 -8.94 -19.48 4.45
CA LEU A 74 -7.72 -19.17 3.69
C LEU A 74 -7.88 -19.37 2.18
N LYS A 75 -8.71 -20.34 1.76
CA LYS A 75 -9.05 -20.52 0.34
C LYS A 75 -9.92 -19.39 -0.20
N LEU A 76 -10.95 -18.99 0.55
CA LEU A 76 -11.82 -17.85 0.20
C LEU A 76 -11.00 -16.56 0.13
N ASP A 77 -10.22 -16.26 1.16
CA ASP A 77 -9.31 -15.10 1.22
C ASP A 77 -8.38 -15.02 0.00
N ARG A 78 -7.88 -16.18 -0.47
CA ARG A 78 -7.03 -16.23 -1.66
C ARG A 78 -7.81 -15.94 -2.94
N ILE A 79 -9.04 -16.43 -3.05
CA ILE A 79 -9.92 -16.14 -4.21
C ILE A 79 -10.25 -14.64 -4.21
N ASP A 80 -10.62 -14.09 -3.06
CA ASP A 80 -10.95 -12.67 -2.88
C ASP A 80 -9.75 -11.78 -3.22
N ALA A 81 -8.54 -12.19 -2.83
CA ALA A 81 -7.32 -11.47 -3.18
C ALA A 81 -7.02 -11.50 -4.70
N GLU A 82 -7.28 -12.61 -5.39
CA GLU A 82 -7.14 -12.67 -6.85
C GLU A 82 -8.24 -11.87 -7.56
N GLU A 83 -9.47 -11.89 -7.05
CA GLU A 83 -10.55 -11.04 -7.56
C GLU A 83 -10.22 -9.55 -7.40
N TYR A 84 -9.71 -9.14 -6.24
CA TYR A 84 -9.26 -7.77 -5.98
C TYR A 84 -8.18 -7.34 -6.97
N LYS A 85 -7.16 -8.19 -7.22
CA LYS A 85 -6.12 -7.91 -8.23
C LYS A 85 -6.72 -7.75 -9.62
N ALA A 86 -7.63 -8.64 -10.02
CA ALA A 86 -8.28 -8.55 -11.32
C ALA A 86 -9.08 -7.24 -11.47
N LYS A 87 -9.82 -6.83 -10.44
CA LYS A 87 -10.53 -5.53 -10.40
C LYS A 87 -9.56 -4.35 -10.49
N ALA A 88 -8.43 -4.40 -9.78
CA ALA A 88 -7.41 -3.36 -9.86
C ALA A 88 -6.81 -3.25 -11.27
N PHE A 89 -6.56 -4.37 -11.95
CA PHE A 89 -6.09 -4.36 -13.34
C PHE A 89 -7.12 -3.77 -14.31
N ILE A 90 -8.40 -4.08 -14.14
CA ILE A 90 -9.49 -3.49 -14.95
C ILE A 90 -9.55 -1.99 -14.73
N THR A 91 -9.54 -1.55 -13.47
CA THR A 91 -9.57 -0.12 -13.10
C THR A 91 -8.40 0.63 -13.75
N LEU A 92 -7.19 0.08 -13.67
CA LEU A 92 -6.00 0.65 -14.30
C LEU A 92 -6.13 0.75 -15.82
N ALA A 93 -6.69 -0.26 -16.48
CA ALA A 93 -6.94 -0.22 -17.92
C ALA A 93 -7.97 0.86 -18.30
N GLU A 94 -9.05 0.99 -17.53
CA GLU A 94 -10.08 2.03 -17.73
C GLU A 94 -9.51 3.44 -17.57
N MET A 95 -8.67 3.66 -16.55
CA MET A 95 -7.96 4.94 -16.37
C MET A 95 -7.06 5.29 -17.55
N HIS A 96 -6.33 4.31 -18.10
CA HIS A 96 -5.49 4.54 -19.27
C HIS A 96 -6.32 4.93 -20.50
N ILE A 97 -7.49 4.30 -20.70
CA ILE A 97 -8.42 4.66 -21.77
C ILE A 97 -8.94 6.09 -21.56
N ALA A 98 -9.35 6.43 -20.34
CA ALA A 98 -9.84 7.77 -20.00
C ALA A 98 -8.78 8.85 -20.25
N LYS A 99 -7.54 8.61 -19.81
CA LYS A 99 -6.39 9.48 -20.06
C LYS A 99 -6.12 9.67 -21.54
N GLY A 100 -6.03 8.58 -22.30
CA GLY A 100 -5.82 8.65 -23.75
C GLY A 100 -6.94 9.41 -24.47
N ALA A 101 -8.19 9.27 -24.01
CA ALA A 101 -9.32 10.03 -24.53
C ALA A 101 -9.21 11.54 -24.21
N ALA A 102 -8.82 11.89 -22.98
CA ALA A 102 -8.62 13.28 -22.56
C ALA A 102 -7.47 13.94 -23.33
N GLU A 103 -6.32 13.28 -23.46
CA GLU A 103 -5.17 13.75 -24.23
C GLU A 103 -5.55 14.00 -25.70
N LYS A 104 -6.27 13.05 -26.33
CA LYS A 104 -6.77 13.21 -27.69
C LYS A 104 -7.70 14.41 -27.82
N ASN A 105 -8.65 14.58 -26.90
CA ASN A 105 -9.58 15.70 -26.94
C ASN A 105 -8.85 17.05 -26.81
N LYS A 106 -7.92 17.16 -25.85
CA LYS A 106 -7.06 18.35 -25.69
C LYS A 106 -6.26 18.63 -26.95
N GLY A 107 -5.67 17.62 -27.57
CA GLY A 107 -4.96 17.75 -28.85
C GLY A 107 -5.86 18.27 -29.99
N LEU A 108 -7.10 17.78 -30.09
CA LEU A 108 -8.06 18.24 -31.10
C LEU A 108 -8.48 19.71 -30.88
N LYS A 109 -8.74 20.11 -29.64
CA LYS A 109 -9.13 21.49 -29.31
C LYS A 109 -7.98 22.48 -29.52
N SER A 110 -6.77 22.11 -29.10
CA SER A 110 -5.57 22.90 -29.38
C SER A 110 -5.32 23.04 -30.90
N LEU A 111 -5.51 21.97 -31.67
CA LEU A 111 -5.37 22.03 -33.14
C LEU A 111 -6.41 22.98 -33.78
N GLN A 112 -7.64 22.99 -33.27
CA GLN A 112 -8.69 23.91 -33.73
C GLN A 112 -8.31 25.37 -33.48
N GLU A 113 -7.85 25.70 -32.27
CA GLU A 113 -7.38 27.04 -31.91
C GLU A 113 -6.22 27.48 -32.80
N ILE A 114 -5.20 26.63 -32.97
CA ILE A 114 -4.04 26.91 -33.85
C ILE A 114 -4.49 27.17 -35.30
N ARG A 115 -5.47 26.41 -35.81
CA ARG A 115 -5.98 26.62 -37.18
C ARG A 115 -6.64 27.99 -37.35
N LEU A 116 -7.40 28.46 -36.35
CA LEU A 116 -8.00 29.80 -36.36
C LEU A 116 -6.93 30.89 -36.32
N LEU A 117 -5.90 30.72 -35.49
CA LEU A 117 -4.76 31.64 -35.44
C LEU A 117 -4.01 31.69 -36.77
N GLN A 118 -3.75 30.53 -37.39
CA GLN A 118 -3.11 30.46 -38.71
C GLN A 118 -3.96 31.14 -39.80
N GLN A 119 -5.28 30.96 -39.78
CA GLN A 119 -6.18 31.62 -40.73
C GLN A 119 -6.14 33.15 -40.57
N THR A 120 -6.12 33.63 -39.33
CA THR A 120 -6.00 35.06 -39.00
C THR A 120 -4.71 35.66 -39.54
N VAL A 121 -3.58 34.99 -39.30
CA VAL A 121 -2.25 35.43 -39.80
C VAL A 121 -2.23 35.47 -41.33
N ARG A 122 -2.83 34.48 -42.00
CA ARG A 122 -2.90 34.45 -43.48
C ARG A 122 -3.72 35.60 -44.06
N GLN A 123 -4.66 36.15 -43.30
CA GLN A 123 -5.44 37.32 -43.68
C GLN A 123 -4.71 38.64 -43.39
N GLY A 124 -3.50 38.59 -42.80
CA GLY A 124 -2.71 39.78 -42.45
C GLY A 124 -3.26 40.54 -41.24
N ALA A 125 -4.17 39.95 -40.48
CA ALA A 125 -4.71 40.56 -39.27
C ALA A 125 -3.75 40.34 -38.08
N ASP A 126 -3.57 41.38 -37.27
CA ASP A 126 -2.90 41.27 -35.98
C ASP A 126 -3.86 40.67 -34.94
N PHE A 127 -3.33 39.89 -33.99
CA PHE A 127 -4.11 39.25 -32.94
C PHE A 127 -4.76 40.25 -31.98
N THR A 128 -4.26 41.49 -31.95
CA THR A 128 -4.82 42.58 -31.15
C THR A 128 -6.01 43.27 -31.82
N SER A 129 -6.21 43.07 -33.14
CA SER A 129 -7.18 43.79 -33.96
C SER A 129 -8.05 42.84 -34.80
N LEU A 130 -8.64 41.83 -34.15
CA LEU A 130 -9.50 40.87 -34.82
C LEU A 130 -10.87 41.47 -35.15
N GLY A 131 -11.43 41.07 -36.29
CA GLY A 131 -12.84 41.35 -36.59
C GLY A 131 -13.77 40.67 -35.57
N PRO A 132 -14.99 41.20 -35.33
CA PRO A 132 -15.87 40.72 -34.26
C PRO A 132 -16.13 39.21 -34.30
N GLN A 133 -16.39 38.65 -35.49
CA GLN A 133 -16.64 37.21 -35.64
C GLN A 133 -15.40 36.37 -35.34
N ALA A 134 -14.24 36.75 -35.88
CA ALA A 134 -12.97 36.04 -35.64
C ALA A 134 -12.58 36.08 -34.15
N ALA A 135 -12.85 37.20 -33.47
CA ALA A 135 -12.63 37.33 -32.03
C ALA A 135 -13.51 36.36 -31.24
N VAL A 136 -14.81 36.25 -31.59
CA VAL A 136 -15.74 35.31 -30.95
C VAL A 136 -15.32 33.86 -31.20
N ASP A 137 -14.99 33.51 -32.44
CA ASP A 137 -14.58 32.16 -32.81
C ASP A 137 -13.29 31.74 -32.08
N LEU A 138 -12.30 32.65 -32.01
CA LEU A 138 -11.06 32.42 -31.28
C LEU A 138 -11.30 32.29 -29.77
N ALA A 139 -12.13 33.16 -29.19
CA ALA A 139 -12.49 33.08 -27.77
C ALA A 139 -13.18 31.76 -27.43
N CYS A 140 -14.09 31.29 -28.29
CA CYS A 140 -14.75 29.99 -28.12
C CYS A 140 -13.75 28.84 -28.21
N ALA A 141 -12.86 28.84 -29.19
CA ALA A 141 -11.84 27.81 -29.35
C ALA A 141 -10.85 27.78 -28.17
N THR A 142 -10.45 28.95 -27.69
CA THR A 142 -9.56 29.10 -26.51
C THR A 142 -10.23 28.52 -25.27
N ARG A 143 -11.49 28.91 -25.00
CA ARG A 143 -12.26 28.37 -23.88
C ARG A 143 -12.38 26.85 -23.97
N ASP A 144 -12.74 26.33 -25.13
CA ASP A 144 -12.88 24.88 -25.34
C ASP A 144 -11.55 24.13 -25.15
N ASN A 145 -10.42 24.73 -25.53
CA ASN A 145 -9.08 24.19 -25.29
C ASN A 145 -8.75 24.16 -23.80
N LEU A 146 -9.02 25.25 -23.07
CA LEU A 146 -8.81 25.32 -21.62
C LEU A 146 -9.68 24.32 -20.84
N ILE A 147 -10.95 24.15 -21.22
CA ILE A 147 -11.83 23.13 -20.63
C ILE A 147 -11.29 21.70 -20.89
N ALA A 148 -10.74 21.45 -22.08
CA ALA A 148 -10.14 20.15 -22.38
C ALA A 148 -8.85 19.91 -21.59
N GLU A 149 -8.07 20.96 -21.32
CA GLU A 149 -6.89 20.92 -20.47
C GLU A 149 -7.25 20.67 -19.00
N GLU A 150 -8.27 21.36 -18.47
CA GLU A 150 -8.81 21.13 -17.13
C GLU A 150 -9.19 19.67 -16.92
N ARG A 151 -9.99 19.08 -17.84
CA ARG A 151 -10.37 17.66 -17.78
C ARG A 151 -9.20 16.70 -17.84
N LEU A 152 -8.16 17.03 -18.60
CA LEU A 152 -6.94 16.22 -18.64
C LEU A 152 -6.22 16.24 -17.29
N ILE A 153 -6.16 17.41 -16.65
CA ILE A 153 -5.58 17.57 -15.31
C ILE A 153 -6.40 16.79 -14.28
N GLU A 154 -7.74 16.82 -14.34
CA GLU A 154 -8.60 16.02 -13.47
C GLU A 154 -8.27 14.52 -13.56
N VAL A 155 -8.13 13.98 -14.77
CA VAL A 155 -7.76 12.56 -14.97
C VAL A 155 -6.37 12.25 -14.38
N HIS A 156 -5.41 13.17 -14.50
CA HIS A 156 -4.09 13.01 -13.88
C HIS A 156 -4.14 13.03 -12.35
N ILE A 157 -5.02 13.84 -11.76
CA ILE A 157 -5.23 13.86 -10.31
C ILE A 157 -5.75 12.50 -9.84
N THR A 158 -6.79 11.97 -10.48
CA THR A 158 -7.32 10.63 -10.17
C THR A 158 -6.24 9.54 -10.33
N GLU A 159 -5.43 9.59 -11.39
CA GLU A 159 -4.29 8.68 -11.59
C GLU A 159 -3.28 8.71 -10.44
N CYS A 160 -2.99 9.90 -9.93
CA CYS A 160 -2.08 10.09 -8.81
C CYS A 160 -2.69 9.60 -7.48
N GLU A 161 -3.98 9.85 -7.26
CA GLU A 161 -4.70 9.38 -6.06
C GLU A 161 -4.74 7.85 -5.99
N ASP A 162 -5.04 7.17 -7.10
CA ASP A 162 -5.05 5.71 -7.18
C ASP A 162 -3.66 5.12 -6.94
N THR A 163 -2.63 5.72 -7.54
CA THR A 163 -1.23 5.31 -7.32
C THR A 163 -0.84 5.47 -5.84
N LEU A 164 -1.24 6.57 -5.22
CA LEU A 164 -0.97 6.82 -3.81
C LEU A 164 -1.68 5.80 -2.93
N GLN A 165 -2.92 5.44 -3.26
CA GLN A 165 -3.66 4.40 -2.55
C GLN A 165 -2.96 3.03 -2.66
N GLN A 166 -2.50 2.65 -3.84
CA GLN A 166 -1.72 1.41 -4.03
C GLN A 166 -0.44 1.40 -3.18
N LEU A 167 0.27 2.52 -3.10
CA LEU A 167 1.47 2.63 -2.25
C LEU A 167 1.13 2.51 -0.76
N ARG A 168 -0.02 3.04 -0.31
CA ARG A 168 -0.51 2.85 1.07
C ARG A 168 -0.81 1.39 1.36
N ASP A 169 -1.43 0.68 0.42
CA ASP A 169 -1.71 -0.76 0.55
C ASP A 169 -0.42 -1.57 0.67
N ILE A 170 0.58 -1.29 -0.19
CA ILE A 170 1.91 -1.93 -0.13
C ILE A 170 2.61 -1.64 1.21
N LEU A 171 2.53 -0.40 1.70
CA LEU A 171 3.09 -0.02 3.00
C LEU A 171 2.40 -0.76 4.14
N SER A 172 1.07 -0.90 4.09
CA SER A 172 0.29 -1.67 5.06
C SER A 172 0.73 -3.14 5.08
N GLU A 173 0.88 -3.76 3.92
CA GLU A 173 1.39 -5.13 3.79
C GLU A 173 2.81 -5.26 4.34
N ALA A 174 3.70 -4.31 4.04
CA ALA A 174 5.07 -4.31 4.56
C ALA A 174 5.09 -4.20 6.09
N LYS A 175 4.27 -3.33 6.69
CA LYS A 175 4.12 -3.20 8.14
C LYS A 175 3.61 -4.50 8.77
N ALA A 176 2.62 -5.14 8.16
CA ALA A 176 2.11 -6.43 8.63
C ALA A 176 3.20 -7.51 8.62
N ARG A 177 4.01 -7.59 7.55
CA ARG A 177 5.14 -8.53 7.47
C ARG A 177 6.21 -8.28 8.55
N VAL A 178 6.53 -7.02 8.81
CA VAL A 178 7.45 -6.64 9.89
C VAL A 178 6.89 -7.06 11.25
N GLN A 179 5.60 -6.83 11.48
CA GLN A 179 4.95 -7.19 12.75
C GLN A 179 4.89 -8.72 12.96
N GLU A 180 4.61 -9.48 11.91
CA GLU A 180 4.64 -10.95 11.94
C GLU A 180 6.05 -11.46 12.22
N SER A 181 7.08 -10.90 11.56
CA SER A 181 8.47 -11.23 11.84
C SER A 181 8.86 -10.97 13.30
N ARG A 182 8.41 -9.85 13.89
CA ARG A 182 8.63 -9.55 15.31
C ARG A 182 7.94 -10.56 16.21
N SER A 183 6.71 -10.95 15.86
CA SER A 183 5.93 -11.95 16.61
C SER A 183 6.63 -13.32 16.60
N GLN A 184 7.18 -13.74 15.47
CA GLN A 184 7.95 -14.98 15.37
C GLN A 184 9.20 -14.98 16.26
N VAL A 185 9.93 -13.85 16.30
CA VAL A 185 11.08 -13.71 17.21
C VAL A 185 10.63 -13.78 18.66
N GLY A 186 9.58 -13.05 19.04
CA GLY A 186 9.01 -13.09 20.40
C GLY A 186 8.61 -14.50 20.84
N ASN A 187 7.98 -15.27 19.93
CA ASN A 187 7.60 -16.66 20.19
C ASN A 187 8.82 -17.56 20.43
N VAL A 188 9.87 -17.44 19.61
CA VAL A 188 11.12 -18.21 19.78
C VAL A 188 11.76 -17.89 21.13
N LEU A 189 11.91 -16.60 21.45
CA LEU A 189 12.51 -16.14 22.72
C LEU A 189 11.73 -16.66 23.93
N THR A 190 10.40 -16.60 23.89
CA THR A 190 9.52 -17.10 24.97
C THR A 190 9.72 -18.59 25.21
N VAL A 191 9.83 -19.39 24.14
CA VAL A 191 10.08 -20.83 24.24
C VAL A 191 11.47 -21.10 24.80
N LEU A 192 12.52 -20.41 24.32
CA LEU A 192 13.88 -20.58 24.85
C LEU A 192 13.97 -20.23 26.34
N GLN A 193 13.31 -19.15 26.75
CA GLN A 193 13.23 -18.73 28.16
C GLN A 193 12.51 -19.77 29.03
N ARG A 194 11.37 -20.30 28.56
CA ARG A 194 10.62 -21.35 29.28
C ARG A 194 11.46 -22.61 29.53
N HIS A 195 12.39 -22.92 28.62
CA HIS A 195 13.29 -24.06 28.72
C HIS A 195 14.63 -23.72 29.39
N ASN A 196 14.80 -22.51 29.94
CA ASN A 196 16.04 -22.03 30.57
C ASN A 196 17.29 -22.18 29.67
N VAL A 197 17.11 -22.06 28.35
CA VAL A 197 18.24 -22.08 27.42
C VAL A 197 18.96 -20.74 27.53
N ASN A 198 20.24 -20.75 27.88
CA ASN A 198 21.03 -19.52 27.90
C ASN A 198 21.40 -19.14 26.46
N PHE A 199 20.93 -17.99 26.00
CA PHE A 199 21.25 -17.47 24.68
C PHE A 199 21.68 -16.00 24.79
N ALA A 200 22.71 -15.63 24.06
CA ALA A 200 23.16 -14.25 23.94
C ALA A 200 22.43 -13.59 22.76
N LEU A 201 21.57 -12.60 23.02
CA LEU A 201 21.03 -11.78 21.94
C LEU A 201 22.12 -10.88 21.36
N PRO A 202 22.23 -10.79 20.03
CA PRO A 202 22.97 -9.71 19.38
C PRO A 202 22.55 -8.35 19.95
N PRO A 203 23.49 -7.45 20.28
CA PRO A 203 23.19 -6.17 20.94
C PRO A 203 22.23 -5.29 20.11
N ASN A 204 22.29 -5.39 18.78
CA ASN A 204 21.44 -4.62 17.88
C ASN A 204 19.96 -5.05 17.92
N LEU A 205 19.67 -6.29 18.32
CA LEU A 205 18.30 -6.77 18.45
C LEU A 205 17.61 -6.28 19.72
N LEU A 206 18.33 -5.71 20.70
CA LEU A 206 17.69 -5.18 21.91
C LEU A 206 17.04 -3.81 21.68
N GLN A 207 17.55 -3.04 20.72
CA GLN A 207 17.12 -1.65 20.50
C GLN A 207 15.76 -1.56 19.81
N ASP A 208 15.47 -2.46 18.88
CA ASP A 208 14.19 -2.50 18.15
C ASP A 208 13.02 -3.03 19.00
N TYR A 209 13.33 -3.67 20.12
CA TYR A 209 12.42 -4.42 20.97
C TYR A 209 12.15 -3.74 22.31
N SER A 210 13.03 -2.84 22.74
CA SER A 210 12.86 -2.05 23.98
C SER A 210 11.73 -1.02 23.89
N ASN A 211 11.31 -0.64 22.67
CA ASN A 211 10.22 0.31 22.45
C ASN A 211 8.82 -0.32 22.35
N THR A 212 8.72 -1.66 22.37
CA THR A 212 7.43 -2.35 22.39
C THR A 212 7.08 -2.71 23.82
N ASP A 213 6.06 -2.07 24.39
CA ASP A 213 5.52 -2.32 25.74
C ASP A 213 5.28 -3.82 26.03
N GLU A 214 5.07 -4.63 24.98
CA GLU A 214 4.92 -6.08 25.08
C GLU A 214 6.08 -6.77 25.82
N LEU A 215 7.34 -6.34 25.61
CA LEU A 215 8.47 -6.98 26.28
C LEU A 215 8.58 -6.65 27.77
N SER A 216 8.06 -5.50 28.19
CA SER A 216 7.98 -5.17 29.62
C SER A 216 7.05 -6.15 30.34
N LEU A 217 5.91 -6.53 29.74
CA LEU A 217 5.02 -7.56 30.27
C LEU A 217 5.71 -8.93 30.35
N PHE A 218 6.54 -9.30 29.37
CA PHE A 218 7.26 -10.58 29.36
C PHE A 218 8.41 -10.65 30.38
N LEU A 219 9.17 -9.57 30.57
CA LEU A 219 10.29 -9.55 31.52
C LEU A 219 9.81 -9.43 32.98
N THR A 220 8.70 -8.73 33.23
CA THR A 220 8.23 -8.48 34.61
C THR A 220 7.59 -9.71 35.26
N THR A 221 7.03 -10.64 34.49
CA THR A 221 6.36 -11.84 35.02
C THR A 221 7.30 -12.84 35.71
N HIS A 222 8.60 -12.81 35.40
CA HIS A 222 9.56 -13.76 35.97
C HIS A 222 10.28 -13.23 37.22
N SER A 223 10.23 -11.92 37.49
CA SER A 223 10.73 -11.36 38.75
C SER A 223 9.79 -11.66 39.94
N ARG A 224 8.53 -12.04 39.66
CA ARG A 224 7.49 -12.17 40.69
C ARG A 224 7.27 -13.59 41.25
N GLN A 225 7.89 -14.62 40.67
CA GLN A 225 7.67 -16.02 41.11
C GLN A 225 8.53 -16.47 42.30
N ASN A 226 9.33 -15.57 42.90
CA ASN A 226 10.16 -15.88 44.07
C ASN A 226 9.76 -15.10 45.35
N ARG A 227 8.50 -14.65 45.43
CA ARG A 227 7.94 -14.12 46.68
C ARG A 227 6.69 -14.88 47.08
N SER A 228 6.91 -15.73 48.06
CA SER A 228 5.96 -16.34 48.98
C SER A 228 4.78 -15.42 49.35
N ASN A 229 3.59 -16.02 49.31
CA ASN A 229 2.31 -15.68 49.92
C ASN A 229 2.19 -14.36 50.70
N PRO A 230 1.22 -13.52 50.31
CA PRO A 230 0.36 -12.85 51.26
C PRO A 230 -1.05 -13.46 51.19
N ASP A 231 -1.43 -13.93 52.36
CA ASP A 231 -2.72 -14.41 52.78
C ASP A 231 -3.82 -13.35 52.58
N GLY A 232 -5.04 -13.84 52.36
CA GLY A 232 -6.34 -13.20 52.58
C GLY A 232 -6.56 -11.69 52.34
N SER A 233 -7.47 -11.37 51.43
CA SER A 233 -8.69 -10.63 51.81
C SER A 233 -9.68 -10.58 50.65
N THR A 234 -10.84 -11.19 50.91
CA THR A 234 -12.08 -11.13 50.16
C THR A 234 -12.86 -9.88 50.54
N SER A 235 -13.22 -9.07 49.56
CA SER A 235 -14.29 -8.04 49.60
C SER A 235 -14.71 -7.90 48.13
N ASP A 236 -15.80 -8.50 47.65
CA ASP A 236 -17.22 -8.16 47.89
C ASP A 236 -17.47 -6.65 47.94
N GLU A 237 -18.51 -6.23 47.21
CA GLU A 237 -18.98 -4.86 46.89
C GLU A 237 -18.40 -4.30 45.57
N ASP A 238 -19.16 -3.76 44.62
CA ASP A 238 -20.57 -3.40 44.62
C ASP A 238 -21.06 -3.13 43.18
N GLU A 239 -22.39 -3.20 43.03
CA GLU A 239 -23.17 -2.78 41.88
C GLU A 239 -22.89 -1.33 41.44
N MET A 240 -23.18 -1.00 40.17
CA MET A 240 -23.91 0.21 39.67
C MET A 240 -23.76 0.24 38.13
N GLN A 241 -24.79 -0.09 37.36
CA GLN A 241 -25.88 0.78 36.89
C GLN A 241 -25.47 1.91 35.92
N SER A 242 -26.43 2.20 35.02
CA SER A 242 -26.55 3.34 34.09
C SER A 242 -26.02 3.05 32.67
N MET A 243 -26.84 2.74 31.66
CA MET A 243 -28.06 3.42 31.19
C MET A 243 -27.74 4.85 30.75
N THR A 244 -27.49 5.03 29.44
CA THR A 244 -27.86 6.22 28.66
C THR A 244 -28.07 5.78 27.22
N ASP A 245 -29.33 5.68 26.85
CA ASP A 245 -29.82 5.74 25.48
C ASP A 245 -29.54 7.17 24.95
N ASP A 246 -28.74 7.29 23.90
CA ASP A 246 -28.68 8.54 23.12
C ASP A 246 -29.27 8.26 21.73
N ASP A 247 -30.58 8.44 21.70
CA ASP A 247 -31.43 8.61 20.53
C ASP A 247 -31.12 9.97 19.88
N ASN A 248 -30.38 9.96 18.78
CA ASN A 248 -30.16 11.16 17.96
C ASN A 248 -30.71 10.95 16.55
N GLY A 249 -32.04 10.99 16.46
CA GLY A 249 -32.78 11.13 15.21
C GLY A 249 -32.50 12.49 14.56
N GLY A 250 -31.54 12.51 13.64
CA GLY A 250 -31.30 13.63 12.74
C GLY A 250 -32.25 13.55 11.54
N ASP A 251 -33.33 14.32 11.60
CA ASP A 251 -34.17 14.71 10.46
C ASP A 251 -33.30 15.32 9.35
N VAL A 252 -33.34 14.74 8.15
CA VAL A 252 -32.75 15.31 6.94
C VAL A 252 -33.89 15.86 6.08
N PRO A 253 -33.93 17.16 5.80
CA PRO A 253 -34.94 17.74 4.91
C PRO A 253 -34.63 17.42 3.44
N ASP A 254 -35.64 16.98 2.70
CA ASP A 254 -35.64 16.85 1.24
C ASP A 254 -35.36 18.22 0.58
N MET A 255 -34.44 18.21 -0.39
CA MET A 255 -34.34 19.22 -1.45
C MET A 255 -34.33 18.54 -2.82
#